data_AF-A6DFC0-F1
#
_entry.id   AF-A6DFC0-F1
#
_cell.length_a   1.000
_cell.length_b   1.000
_cell.length_c   1.000
_cell.angle_alpha   90.00
_cell.angle_beta   90.00
_cell.angle_gamma   90.00
#
_symmetry.space_group_name_H-M   'P 1'
#
loop_
_entity.id
_entity.type
_entity.pdbx_description
1 polymer ?
#
loop_
_entity_poly.entity_id
_entity_poly.type
_entity_poly.pdbx_seq_one_letter_code
_entity_poly.pdbx_strand_id
1 'polypeptide(L)'
;MAVELNYLEGRRLCVVFCKLEEEDEKGKCTNMEEPKFQIKTMHGRANVLNNQYLECVTSEGGNFKIPPSAYDKIFPSDGTDILKDAEYFVMVKVSGMDL
;
A
#
# COMPACT_ATOMS: atom_id res chain seq x y z
N MET A 1 3.77 17.44 10.46
CA MET A 1 5.00 17.39 9.64
C MET A 1 4.55 17.15 8.20
N ALA A 2 4.97 17.99 7.26
CA ALA A 2 4.68 17.75 5.85
C ALA A 2 5.56 16.59 5.40
N VAL A 3 4.97 15.47 4.99
CA VAL A 3 5.72 14.36 4.41
C VAL A 3 6.13 14.80 3.01
N GLU A 4 7.42 15.00 2.76
CA GLU A 4 7.93 15.36 1.44
C GLU A 4 7.82 14.14 0.52
N LEU A 5 6.77 14.04 -0.30
CA LEU A 5 6.56 12.86 -1.16
C LEU A 5 7.25 12.99 -2.53
N ASN A 6 7.89 14.13 -2.81
CA ASN A 6 8.48 14.43 -4.13
C ASN A 6 9.56 13.43 -4.56
N TYR A 7 10.24 12.78 -3.62
CA TYR A 7 11.24 11.77 -3.94
C TYR A 7 10.64 10.50 -4.56
N LEU A 8 9.32 10.30 -4.42
CA LEU A 8 8.57 9.18 -4.98
C LEU A 8 8.06 9.46 -6.39
N GLU A 9 7.99 10.72 -6.83
CA GLU A 9 7.40 11.06 -8.12
C GLU A 9 8.12 10.35 -9.29
N GLY A 10 7.36 9.61 -10.10
CA GLY A 10 7.87 8.83 -11.23
C GLY A 10 8.60 7.53 -10.87
N ARG A 11 8.81 7.25 -9.57
CA ARG A 11 9.49 6.04 -9.09
C ARG A 11 8.57 4.83 -9.14
N ARG A 12 9.17 3.63 -9.21
CA ARG A 12 8.42 2.37 -9.16
C ARG A 12 7.93 2.13 -7.73
N LEU A 13 6.62 2.12 -7.53
CA LEU A 13 5.96 1.97 -6.23
C LEU A 13 5.14 0.69 -6.20
N CYS A 14 5.25 -0.07 -5.11
CA CYS A 14 4.40 -1.21 -4.81
C CYS A 14 3.46 -0.89 -3.64
N VAL A 15 2.15 -1.01 -3.87
CA VAL A 15 1.15 -0.91 -2.80
C VAL A 15 0.85 -2.32 -2.32
N VAL A 16 1.11 -2.58 -1.05
CA VAL A 16 0.83 -3.84 -0.39
C VAL A 16 -0.45 -3.69 0.40
N PHE A 17 -1.53 -4.27 -0.11
CA PHE A 17 -2.82 -4.33 0.58
C PHE A 17 -2.82 -5.50 1.54
N CYS A 18 -3.04 -5.22 2.81
CA CYS A 18 -3.19 -6.24 3.85
C CYS A 18 -4.62 -6.21 4.36
N LYS A 19 -5.36 -7.31 4.13
CA LYS A 19 -6.67 -7.57 4.71
C LYS A 19 -6.55 -8.70 5.73
N LEU A 20 -7.27 -8.58 6.82
CA LEU A 20 -7.45 -9.69 7.77
C LEU A 20 -8.72 -10.44 7.35
N GLU A 21 -8.63 -11.74 7.09
CA GLU A 21 -9.80 -12.53 6.65
C GLU A 21 -10.85 -12.66 7.77
N GLU A 22 -10.41 -12.68 9.02
CA GLU A 22 -11.27 -12.88 10.20
C GLU A 22 -11.28 -11.62 11.09
N GLU A 23 -11.76 -10.50 10.53
CA GLU A 23 -12.00 -9.25 11.26
C GLU A 23 -13.47 -9.17 11.71
N ASP A 24 -13.72 -9.10 13.02
CA ASP A 24 -15.02 -8.68 13.57
C ASP A 24 -15.28 -7.20 13.24
N GLU A 25 -16.53 -6.74 13.36
CA GLU A 25 -16.98 -5.34 13.14
C GLU A 25 -16.20 -4.28 13.97
N LYS A 26 -15.38 -4.73 14.93
CA LYS A 26 -14.52 -3.92 15.79
C LYS A 26 -13.02 -4.00 15.44
N GLY A 27 -12.65 -4.60 14.31
CA GLY A 27 -11.27 -4.71 13.85
C GLY A 27 -10.40 -5.66 14.71
N LYS A 28 -11.03 -6.64 15.37
CA LYS A 28 -10.35 -7.66 16.17
C LYS A 28 -10.35 -8.99 15.43
N CYS A 29 -9.21 -9.69 15.48
CA CYS A 29 -9.14 -11.09 15.08
C CYS A 29 -10.09 -11.91 15.96
N THR A 30 -11.08 -12.57 15.36
CA THR A 30 -11.97 -13.51 16.05
C THR A 30 -11.27 -14.81 16.42
N ASN A 31 -10.20 -15.14 15.69
CA ASN A 31 -9.45 -16.36 15.83
C ASN A 31 -8.05 -16.05 16.36
N MET A 32 -7.77 -16.47 17.60
CA MET A 32 -6.51 -16.16 18.29
C MET A 32 -5.36 -17.10 17.89
N GLU A 33 -5.66 -18.21 17.20
CA GLU A 33 -4.68 -19.28 16.98
C GLU A 33 -3.92 -19.14 15.65
N GLU A 34 -4.57 -18.65 14.58
CA GLU A 34 -3.92 -18.39 13.28
C GLU A 34 -4.59 -17.21 12.55
N PRO A 35 -4.20 -15.96 12.82
CA PRO A 35 -4.74 -14.82 12.08
C PRO A 35 -4.37 -14.94 10.59
N LYS A 36 -5.36 -15.23 9.75
CA LYS A 36 -5.18 -15.30 8.29
C LYS A 36 -5.21 -13.90 7.71
N PHE A 37 -4.12 -13.54 7.05
CA PHE A 37 -3.99 -12.27 6.34
C PHE A 37 -3.98 -12.54 4.83
N GLN A 38 -4.89 -11.89 4.13
CA GLN A 38 -4.86 -11.85 2.68
C GLN A 38 -4.03 -10.63 2.26
N ILE A 39 -2.97 -10.91 1.50
CA ILE A 39 -2.07 -9.87 0.98
C ILE A 39 -2.25 -9.80 -0.53
N LYS A 40 -2.49 -8.60 -1.06
CA LYS A 40 -2.51 -8.32 -2.48
C LYS A 40 -1.53 -7.20 -2.78
N THR A 41 -0.76 -7.32 -3.85
CA THR A 41 0.18 -6.28 -4.25
C THR A 41 -0.22 -5.64 -5.57
N MET A 42 0.01 -4.34 -5.66
CA MET A 42 -0.23 -3.55 -6.85
C MET A 42 1.04 -2.78 -7.18
N HIS A 43 1.66 -3.16 -8.29
CA HIS A 43 2.88 -2.53 -8.78
C HIS A 43 2.52 -1.46 -9.81
N GLY A 44 3.09 -0.27 -9.62
CA GLY A 44 2.87 0.85 -10.52
C GLY A 44 3.96 1.90 -10.38
N ARG A 45 3.64 3.10 -10.84
CA ARG A 45 4.47 4.29 -10.66
C ARG A 45 3.81 5.22 -9.67
N ALA A 46 4.62 5.75 -8.77
CA ALA A 46 4.18 6.82 -7.89
C ALA A 46 3.99 8.11 -8.70
N ASN A 47 2.83 8.73 -8.52
CA ASN A 47 2.44 10.00 -9.08
C ASN A 47 2.07 10.93 -7.93
N VAL A 48 2.75 12.06 -7.81
CA VAL A 48 2.54 12.99 -6.70
C VAL A 48 1.74 14.18 -7.22
N LEU A 49 0.48 14.31 -6.80
CA LEU A 49 -0.35 15.47 -7.13
C LEU A 49 -0.20 16.56 -6.07
N ASN A 50 0.12 17.77 -6.54
CA ASN A 50 0.21 19.00 -5.74
C ASN A 50 1.08 18.86 -4.48
N ASN A 51 2.10 17.99 -4.51
CA ASN A 51 2.96 17.65 -3.36
C ASN A 51 2.18 17.23 -2.09
N GLN A 52 0.92 16.82 -2.24
CA GLN A 52 0.02 16.49 -1.12
C GLN A 52 -0.56 15.09 -1.26
N TYR A 53 -0.80 14.63 -2.48
CA TYR A 53 -1.46 13.38 -2.76
C TYR A 53 -0.53 12.42 -3.50
N LEU A 54 -0.36 11.22 -2.97
CA LEU A 54 0.37 10.16 -3.64
C LEU A 54 -0.61 9.19 -4.28
N GLU A 55 -0.42 8.93 -5.57
CA GLU A 55 -1.17 7.95 -6.34
C GLU A 55 -0.21 6.89 -6.88
N CYS A 56 -0.61 5.63 -6.81
CA CYS A 56 0.05 4.57 -7.56
C CYS A 56 -0.72 4.35 -8.86
N VAL A 57 -0.06 4.50 -10.00
CA VAL A 57 -0.64 4.27 -11.32
C VAL A 57 -0.02 3.00 -11.91
N THR A 58 -0.83 1.98 -12.15
CA THR A 58 -0.39 0.72 -12.76
C THR A 58 -0.29 0.86 -14.27
N SER A 59 0.50 -0.02 -14.89
CA SER A 59 0.62 -0.09 -16.35
C SER A 59 -0.69 -0.41 -17.07
N GLU A 60 -1.65 -1.01 -16.36
CA GLU A 60 -2.99 -1.35 -16.85
C GLU A 60 -3.98 -0.18 -16.78
N GLY A 61 -3.53 0.99 -16.33
CA GLY A 61 -4.37 2.19 -16.18
C GLY A 61 -5.16 2.24 -14.86
N GLY A 62 -4.95 1.27 -13.97
CA GLY A 62 -5.50 1.34 -12.61
C GLY A 62 -4.78 2.42 -11.81
N ASN A 63 -5.52 3.28 -11.13
CA ASN A 63 -4.96 4.23 -10.18
C ASN A 63 -5.43 3.94 -8.76
N PHE A 64 -4.53 4.09 -7.80
CA PHE A 64 -4.86 3.95 -6.39
C PHE A 64 -4.30 5.12 -5.61
N LYS A 65 -5.19 5.93 -5.03
CA LYS A 65 -4.83 7.03 -4.14
C LYS A 65 -4.38 6.46 -2.80
N ILE A 66 -3.12 6.68 -2.45
CA ILE A 66 -2.57 6.28 -1.17
C ILE A 66 -3.17 7.18 -0.09
N PRO A 67 -3.78 6.61 0.95
CA PRO A 67 -4.35 7.41 2.02
C PRO A 67 -3.22 8.13 2.78
N PRO A 68 -3.40 9.39 3.20
CA PRO A 68 -2.38 10.15 3.94
C PRO A 68 -1.92 9.47 5.23
N SER A 69 -2.77 8.63 5.82
CA SER A 69 -2.44 7.82 7.01
C SER A 69 -1.37 6.76 6.76
N ALA A 70 -1.11 6.40 5.50
CA ALA A 70 -0.08 5.43 5.10
C ALA A 70 1.22 6.10 4.63
N TYR A 71 1.29 7.44 4.56
CA TYR A 71 2.49 8.14 4.08
C TYR A 71 3.71 7.93 4.97
N ASP A 72 3.50 7.80 6.28
CA ASP A 72 4.56 7.48 7.25
C ASP A 72 5.06 6.03 7.10
N LYS A 73 4.34 5.19 6.35
CA LYS A 73 4.62 3.77 6.12
C LYS A 73 5.10 3.49 4.70
N ILE A 74 5.73 4.47 4.07
CA ILE A 74 6.38 4.31 2.77
C ILE A 74 7.85 3.96 3.04
N PHE A 75 8.25 2.77 2.60
CA PHE A 75 9.57 2.23 2.82
C PHE A 75 10.28 1.97 1.49
N PRO A 76 11.62 2.07 1.43
CA PRO A 76 12.38 1.61 0.27
C PRO A 76 12.22 0.10 0.12
N SER A 77 12.23 -0.39 -1.12
CA SER A 77 12.15 -1.81 -1.42
C SER A 77 13.35 -2.57 -0.86
N ASP A 78 13.06 -3.66 -0.15
CA ASP A 78 14.08 -4.57 0.41
C ASP A 78 14.42 -5.72 -0.55
N GLY A 79 14.03 -5.61 -1.83
CA GLY A 79 14.33 -6.61 -2.87
C GLY A 79 13.57 -7.93 -2.72
N THR A 80 12.54 -7.99 -1.89
CA THR A 80 11.69 -9.17 -1.74
C THR A 80 10.98 -9.51 -3.05
N ASP A 81 10.82 -10.81 -3.38
CA ASP A 81 10.14 -11.28 -4.59
C ASP A 81 8.74 -10.66 -4.80
N ILE A 82 8.04 -10.37 -3.70
CA ILE A 82 6.71 -9.74 -3.70
C ILE A 82 6.74 -8.30 -4.26
N LEU A 83 7.83 -7.56 -4.01
CA LEU A 83 8.02 -6.18 -4.46
C LEU A 83 8.52 -6.10 -5.90
N LYS A 84 9.11 -7.19 -6.41
CA LYS A 84 9.68 -7.30 -7.76
C LYS A 84 10.67 -6.15 -8.01
N ASP A 85 10.35 -5.29 -8.98
CA ASP A 85 11.17 -4.17 -9.43
C ASP A 85 10.66 -2.82 -8.88
N ALA A 86 9.92 -2.85 -7.78
CA ALA A 86 9.56 -1.63 -7.08
C ALA A 86 10.77 -1.05 -6.35
N GLU A 87 10.95 0.26 -6.40
CA GLU A 87 11.96 1.00 -5.65
C GLU A 87 11.47 1.33 -4.24
N TYR A 88 10.15 1.53 -4.10
CA TYR A 88 9.48 1.83 -2.85
C TYR A 88 8.24 0.96 -2.69
N PHE A 89 7.84 0.73 -1.44
CA PHE A 89 6.59 0.08 -1.14
C PHE A 89 5.86 0.76 0.01
N VAL A 90 4.55 0.59 0.05
CA VAL A 90 3.70 1.11 1.12
C VAL A 90 2.70 0.06 1.55
N MET A 91 2.59 -0.14 2.86
CA MET A 91 1.64 -1.09 3.43
C MET A 91 0.33 -0.36 3.79
N VAL A 92 -0.76 -0.77 3.15
CA VAL A 92 -2.10 -0.24 3.37
C VAL A 92 -2.96 -1.33 3.98
N LYS A 93 -3.40 -1.11 5.23
CA LYS A 93 -4.43 -1.95 5.85
C LYS A 93 -5.76 -1.63 5.20
N VAL A 94 -6.42 -2.64 4.64
CA VAL A 94 -7.77 -2.52 4.10
C VAL A 94 -8.74 -3.31 4.97
N SER A 95 -9.84 -2.66 5.36
CA SER A 95 -10.94 -3.30 6.10
C SER A 95 -12.22 -3.06 5.29
N GLY A 96 -12.94 -4.13 4.94
CA GLY A 96 -14.19 -4.06 4.18
C GLY A 96 -14.08 -3.95 2.65
N MET A 97 -12.89 -4.03 2.06
CA MET A 97 -12.72 -4.24 0.61
C MET A 97 -12.58 -5.75 0.30
N ASP A 98 -13.32 -6.25 -0.69
CA ASP A 98 -12.99 -7.53 -1.32
C ASP A 98 -11.68 -7.37 -2.12
N LEU A 99 -10.67 -8.17 -1.76
CA LEU A 99 -9.36 -8.19 -2.42
C LEU A 99 -9.31 -9.27 -3.49
#